data_AF-I3SHU7-F1
#
_entry.id   AF-I3SHU7-F1
#
_cell.length_a   1.000
_cell.length_b   1.000
_cell.length_c   1.000
_cell.angle_alpha   90.00
_cell.angle_beta   90.00
_cell.angle_gamma   90.00
#
_symmetry.space_group_name_H-M   'P 1'
#
loop_
_entity.id
_entity.type
_entity.pdbx_description
1 polymer ?
#
loop_
_entity_poly.entity_id
_entity_poly.type
_entity_poly.pdbx_seq_one_letter_code
_entity_poly.pdbx_strand_id
1 'polypeptide(L)' 'MIQGFCSHGLLDESLVLLSKMEENGCIPDAVTYEIIICSLFDKDKNDKAEKLLREMITRGLL' A
#
# COMPACT_ATOMS: atom_id res chain seq x y z
N MET A 1 -4.37 10.70 2.16
CA MET A 1 -4.97 10.44 0.82
C MET A 1 -5.15 8.95 0.57
N ILE A 2 -4.09 8.14 0.70
CA ILE A 2 -4.17 6.67 0.58
C ILE A 2 -5.23 6.05 1.51
N GLN A 3 -5.24 6.42 2.80
CA GLN A 3 -6.28 5.98 3.74
C GLN A 3 -7.71 6.29 3.25
N GLY A 4 -7.91 7.46 2.64
CA GLY A 4 -9.19 7.86 2.06
C GLY A 4 -9.60 6.93 0.92
N PHE A 5 -8.69 6.65 -0.02
CA PHE A 5 -8.95 5.72 -1.11
C PHE A 5 -9.28 4.30 -0.60
N CYS A 6 -8.46 3.76 0.32
CA CYS A 6 -8.70 2.45 0.93
C CYS A 6 -10.08 2.37 1.62
N SER A 7 -10.44 3.41 2.40
CA SER A 7 -11.72 3.46 3.13
C SER A 7 -12.95 3.56 2.22
N HIS A 8 -12.79 4.11 1.01
CA HIS A 8 -13.86 4.16 0.00
C HIS A 8 -13.86 2.93 -0.91
N GLY A 9 -13.06 1.91 -0.60
CA GLY A 9 -12.94 0.70 -1.40
C GLY A 9 -12.18 0.87 -2.72
N LEU A 10 -11.57 2.04 -2.95
CA LEU A 10 -10.79 2.41 -4.13
C LEU A 10 -9.35 1.88 -4.01
N LEU A 11 -9.24 0.56 -3.87
CA LEU A 11 -7.99 -0.11 -3.58
C LEU A 11 -7.04 -0.06 -4.79
N ASP A 12 -7.56 -0.23 -6.00
CA ASP A 12 -6.72 -0.22 -7.19
C ASP A 12 -6.14 1.19 -7.43
N GLU A 13 -6.89 2.25 -7.11
CA GLU A 13 -6.43 3.63 -7.08
C GLU A 13 -5.35 3.86 -6.00
N SER A 14 -5.49 3.23 -4.83
CA SER A 14 -4.48 3.33 -3.77
C SER A 14 -3.14 2.70 -4.19
N LEU A 15 -3.18 1.61 -4.94
CA LEU A 15 -1.98 0.94 -5.49
C LEU A 15 -1.33 1.79 -6.59
N VAL A 16 -2.14 2.39 -7.48
CA VAL A 16 -1.64 3.32 -8.49
C VAL A 16 -0.99 4.54 -7.83
N LEU A 17 -1.58 5.05 -6.75
CA LEU A 17 -1.02 6.18 -6.02
C LEU A 17 0.31 5.81 -5.35
N LEU A 18 0.42 4.61 -4.78
CA LEU A 18 1.67 4.10 -4.22
C LEU A 18 2.80 4.10 -5.27
N SER A 19 2.55 3.57 -6.46
CA SER A 19 3.54 3.58 -7.55
C SER A 19 3.90 4.99 -8.01
N LYS A 20 2.89 5.88 -8.12
CA LYS A 20 3.12 7.28 -8.51
C LYS A 20 3.93 8.07 -7.47
N MET A 21 3.84 7.74 -6.19
CA MET A 21 4.66 8.39 -5.18
C MET A 21 6.14 8.18 -5.53
N GLU A 22 6.53 6.95 -5.84
CA GLU A 22 7.91 6.58 -6.18
C GLU A 22 8.39 7.22 -7.48
N GLU A 23 7.56 7.19 -8.53
CA GLU A 23 7.85 7.86 -9.80
C GLU A 23 8.13 9.36 -9.63
N ASN A 24 7.48 9.99 -8.65
CA ASN A 24 7.65 11.40 -8.33
C ASN A 24 8.75 11.66 -7.28
N GLY A 25 9.51 10.64 -6.88
CA GLY A 25 10.56 10.75 -5.86
C GLY A 25 10.03 10.93 -4.43
N CYS A 26 8.73 10.73 -4.22
CA CYS A 26 8.11 10.69 -2.91
C CYS A 26 8.15 9.25 -2.39
N ILE A 27 8.96 8.99 -1.36
CA ILE A 27 9.14 7.64 -0.84
C ILE A 27 7.94 7.29 0.07
N PRO A 28 7.18 6.22 -0.21
CA PRO A 28 6.15 5.75 0.70
C PRO A 28 6.77 5.28 2.02
N ASP A 29 6.14 5.64 3.14
CA ASP A 29 6.58 5.29 4.48
C ASP A 29 5.86 4.03 5.01
N ALA A 30 6.26 3.57 6.20
CA ALA A 30 5.69 2.39 6.86
C ALA A 30 4.16 2.47 6.98
N VAL A 31 3.64 3.64 7.39
CA VAL A 31 2.21 3.89 7.56
C VAL A 31 1.46 3.73 6.24
N THR A 32 2.05 4.20 5.13
CA THR A 32 1.48 4.06 3.80
C THR A 32 1.32 2.59 3.40
N TYR A 33 2.35 1.77 3.63
CA TYR A 33 2.28 0.33 3.36
C TYR A 33 1.26 -0.36 4.27
N GLU A 34 1.29 -0.07 5.58
CA GLU A 34 0.39 -0.69 6.58
C GLU A 34 -1.08 -0.49 6.20
N ILE A 35 -1.47 0.74 5.83
CA ILE A 35 -2.85 1.04 5.41
C ILE A 35 -3.28 0.21 4.20
N ILE A 36 -2.44 0.09 3.17
CA ILE A 36 -2.77 -0.65 1.95
C ILE A 36 -2.81 -2.16 2.24
N ILE A 37 -1.85 -2.66 3.02
CA ILE A 37 -1.76 -4.07 3.42
C ILE A 37 -3.01 -4.48 4.20
N CYS A 38 -3.42 -3.70 5.22
CA CYS A 38 -4.66 -3.95 5.95
C CYS A 38 -5.87 -3.96 5.02
N SER A 39 -5.99 -2.98 4.14
CA SER A 39 -7.12 -2.91 3.19
C SER A 39 -7.15 -4.09 2.20
N LEU A 40 -6.00 -4.67 1.87
CA LEU A 40 -5.91 -5.87 1.04
C LEU A 40 -6.38 -7.12 1.78
N PHE A 41 -6.03 -7.26 3.06
CA PHE A 41 -6.54 -8.34 3.92
C PHE A 41 -8.05 -8.25 4.09
N ASP A 42 -8.60 -7.06 4.33
CA ASP A 42 -10.05 -6.84 4.44
C ASP A 42 -10.84 -7.21 3.17
N LYS A 43 -10.15 -7.30 2.03
CA LYS A 43 -10.71 -7.62 0.71
C LYS A 43 -10.34 -9.02 0.21
N ASP A 44 -9.80 -9.88 1.08
CA ASP A 44 -9.31 -11.22 0.77
C ASP A 44 -8.25 -11.25 -0.36
N LYS A 45 -7.56 -10.14 -0.62
CA LYS A 45 -6.48 -10.04 -1.62
C LYS A 45 -5.12 -10.40 -1.00
N ASN A 46 -5.06 -11.54 -0.32
CA ASN A 46 -3.92 -11.95 0.52
C ASN A 46 -2.59 -12.03 -0.24
N ASP A 47 -2.59 -12.55 -1.47
CA ASP A 47 -1.37 -12.65 -2.29
C ASP A 47 -0.73 -11.28 -2.57
N LYS A 48 -1.56 -10.24 -2.70
CA LYS A 48 -1.09 -8.86 -2.91
C LYS A 48 -0.59 -8.25 -1.61
N ALA A 49 -1.29 -8.52 -0.50
CA ALA A 49 -0.89 -8.06 0.83
C ALA A 49 0.49 -8.61 1.20
N GLU A 50 0.73 -9.90 0.97
CA GLU A 50 2.03 -10.54 1.24
C GLU A 50 3.15 -9.91 0.38
N LYS A 51 2.89 -9.65 -0.90
CA LYS A 51 3.88 -9.01 -1.78
C LYS A 51 4.28 -7.62 -1.27
N LEU A 52 3.31 -6.80 -0.88
CA LEU A 52 3.60 -5.47 -0.32
C LEU A 52 4.31 -5.56 1.03
N LEU A 53 3.97 -6.52 1.87
CA LEU A 53 4.68 -6.74 3.15
C LEU A 53 6.15 -7.10 2.92
N ARG A 54 6.44 -7.99 1.96
CA ARG A 54 7.81 -8.34 1.57
C ARG A 54 8.59 -7.14 1.04
N GLU A 55 7.92 -6.28 0.28
CA GLU A 55 8.52 -5.05 -0.23
C GLU A 55 8.84 -4.06 0.91
N MET A 56 7.90 -3.85 1.83
CA MET A 56 8.09 -3.03 3.03
C MET A 56 9.29 -3.50 3.86
N ILE A 57 9.43 -4.82 4.06
CA ILE A 57 10.57 -5.44 4.75
C ILE A 57 11.88 -5.17 3.99
N THR A 58 11.88 -5.37 2.67
CA THR A 58 13.08 -5.16 1.82
C THR A 58 13.56 -3.71 1.87
N ARG A 59 12.63 -2.77 2.08
CA ARG A 59 12.90 -1.34 2.22
C ARG A 59 13.30 -0.92 3.63
N GLY A 60 13.30 -1.84 4.60
CA GLY A 60 13.63 -1.54 6.00
C GLY A 60 12.58 -0.65 6.69
N LEU A 61 11.31 -0.74 6.27
CA LEU A 61 10.20 0.04 6.81
C LEU A 61 9.41 -0.70 7.90
N LEU A 62 9.91 -1.83 8.38
CA LEU A 62 9.30 -2.61 9.47
C LEU A 62 9.68 -2.07 10.86
#